data_AF-A0A091BTV8-F1
#
_entry.id   AF-A0A091BTV8-F1
#
_cell.length_a   1.000
_cell.length_b   1.000
_cell.length_c   1.000
_cell.angle_alpha   90.00
_cell.angle_beta   90.00
_cell.angle_gamma   90.00
#
_symmetry.space_group_name_H-M   'P 1'
#
loop_
_entity.id
_entity.type
_entity.pdbx_description
1 polymer ?
#
loop_
_entity_poly.entity_id
_entity_poly.type
_entity_poly.pdbx_seq_one_letter_code
_entity_poly.pdbx_strand_id
1 'polypeptide(L)'
;MKGLSLWSGIIALLIGLFLFIHPFTTTAMIGWIIAIIIFLSGFTSLFMYSSSVNRSLWYLLQGILSIVFGIILLSSSVMSLSSAVMTIAAYWILISGILRLIGGFQMKKAGFFDANRFLSSAVLAILLGLFLLFNPTLSAIFVGRLAGLLLMAVGVSGISFSFKL
;
A
#
# COMPACT_ATOMS: atom_id res chain seq x y z
N MET A 1 13.23 -18.39 -24.43
CA MET A 1 12.74 -17.24 -23.63
C MET A 1 11.40 -16.67 -24.12
N LYS A 2 11.06 -16.77 -25.42
CA LYS A 2 9.77 -16.32 -26.00
C LYS A 2 8.52 -16.86 -25.29
N GLY A 3 8.49 -18.17 -25.04
CA GLY A 3 7.34 -18.82 -24.39
C GLY A 3 7.06 -18.31 -22.97
N LEU A 4 8.10 -18.09 -22.17
CA LEU A 4 7.94 -17.58 -20.79
C LEU A 4 7.33 -16.17 -20.76
N SER A 5 7.72 -15.31 -21.71
CA SER A 5 7.21 -13.94 -21.81
C SER A 5 5.76 -13.88 -22.34
N LEU A 6 5.37 -14.81 -23.23
CA LEU A 6 3.98 -14.94 -23.69
C LEU A 6 3.07 -15.37 -22.54
N TRP A 7 3.46 -16.44 -21.84
CA TRP A 7 2.68 -16.98 -20.73
C TRP A 7 2.56 -15.98 -19.58
N SER A 8 3.64 -15.31 -19.20
CA SER A 8 3.59 -14.29 -18.15
C SER A 8 2.71 -13.10 -18.54
N GLY A 9 2.75 -12.67 -19.81
CA GLY A 9 1.90 -11.59 -20.32
C GLY A 9 0.41 -11.95 -20.31
N ILE A 10 0.04 -13.15 -20.74
CA ILE A 10 -1.35 -13.64 -20.71
C ILE A 10 -1.85 -13.74 -19.26
N ILE A 11 -1.05 -14.32 -18.37
CA ILE A 11 -1.40 -14.45 -16.94
C ILE A 11 -1.60 -13.07 -16.33
N ALA A 12 -0.68 -12.14 -16.55
CA ALA A 12 -0.78 -10.77 -16.03
C ALA A 12 -2.03 -10.05 -16.56
N LEU A 13 -2.39 -10.24 -17.84
CA LEU A 13 -3.58 -9.65 -18.42
C LEU A 13 -4.87 -10.20 -17.80
N LEU A 14 -4.95 -11.53 -17.61
CA LEU A 14 -6.10 -12.18 -16.97
C LEU A 14 -6.25 -11.76 -15.50
N ILE A 15 -5.14 -11.72 -14.76
CA ILE A 15 -5.14 -11.24 -13.37
C ILE A 15 -5.54 -9.76 -13.34
N GLY A 16 -5.00 -8.95 -14.24
CA GLY A 16 -5.34 -7.52 -14.33
C GLY A 16 -6.82 -7.28 -14.59
N LEU A 17 -7.43 -8.08 -15.48
CA LEU A 17 -8.86 -8.03 -15.76
C LEU A 17 -9.69 -8.43 -14.54
N PHE A 18 -9.32 -9.51 -13.85
CA PHE A 18 -9.98 -9.95 -12.63
C PHE A 18 -9.94 -8.88 -11.52
N LEU A 19 -8.77 -8.29 -11.29
CA LEU A 19 -8.56 -7.22 -10.32
C LEU A 19 -9.34 -5.95 -10.68
N PHE A 20 -9.43 -5.62 -11.98
CA PHE A 20 -10.21 -4.48 -12.44
C PHE A 20 -11.73 -4.65 -12.18
N ILE A 21 -12.25 -5.86 -12.37
CA ILE A 21 -13.66 -6.19 -12.09
C ILE A 21 -13.94 -6.18 -10.59
N HIS A 22 -12.97 -6.61 -9.77
CA HIS A 22 -13.07 -6.66 -8.31
C HIS A 22 -12.09 -5.68 -7.63
N PRO A 23 -12.37 -4.37 -7.64
CA PRO A 23 -11.40 -3.39 -7.16
C PRO A 23 -11.17 -3.45 -5.65
N PHE A 24 -12.17 -3.86 -4.86
CA PHE A 24 -11.99 -4.06 -3.42
C PHE A 24 -11.06 -5.23 -3.10
N THR A 25 -11.11 -6.33 -3.84
CA THR A 25 -10.18 -7.45 -3.58
C THR A 25 -8.75 -7.03 -3.89
N THR A 26 -8.55 -6.23 -4.93
CA THR A 26 -7.26 -5.66 -5.30
C THR A 26 -6.62 -4.85 -4.18
N THR A 27 -7.38 -3.92 -3.58
CA THR A 27 -6.87 -3.12 -2.46
C THR A 27 -6.76 -3.93 -1.17
N ALA A 28 -7.69 -4.85 -0.91
CA ALA A 28 -7.67 -5.71 0.26
C ALA A 28 -6.49 -6.67 0.30
N MET A 29 -5.96 -7.10 -0.86
CA MET A 29 -4.77 -7.96 -0.92
C MET A 29 -3.58 -7.33 -0.16
N ILE A 30 -3.38 -6.02 -0.30
CA ILE A 30 -2.35 -5.28 0.45
C ILE A 30 -2.66 -5.36 1.95
N GLY A 31 -3.92 -5.15 2.32
CA GLY A 31 -4.36 -5.22 3.71
C GLY A 31 -4.18 -6.60 4.33
N TRP A 32 -4.43 -7.68 3.58
CA TRP A 32 -4.20 -9.05 4.05
C TRP A 32 -2.72 -9.34 4.27
N ILE A 33 -1.85 -8.90 3.36
CA ILE A 33 -0.40 -9.04 3.55
C ILE A 33 0.03 -8.32 4.84
N ILE A 34 -0.43 -7.08 5.03
CA ILE A 34 -0.14 -6.31 6.26
C ILE A 34 -0.69 -7.04 7.49
N ALA A 35 -1.92 -7.55 7.44
CA ALA A 35 -2.55 -8.26 8.54
C ALA A 35 -1.79 -9.54 8.93
N ILE A 36 -1.31 -10.30 7.94
CA ILE A 36 -0.47 -11.49 8.16
C ILE A 36 0.85 -11.08 8.80
N ILE A 37 1.51 -10.02 8.32
CA ILE A 37 2.77 -9.54 8.89
C ILE A 37 2.59 -9.11 10.35
N ILE A 38 1.52 -8.38 10.67
CA ILE A 38 1.18 -7.96 12.04
C ILE A 38 0.88 -9.18 12.91
N PHE A 39 0.13 -10.15 12.39
CA PHE A 39 -0.17 -11.38 13.13
C PHE A 39 1.11 -12.17 13.45
N LEU A 40 1.98 -12.38 12.46
CA LEU A 40 3.24 -13.11 12.63
C LEU A 40 4.23 -12.38 13.54
N SER A 41 4.29 -11.04 13.46
CA SER A 41 5.15 -10.25 14.36
C SER A 41 4.75 -10.43 15.83
N GLY A 42 3.46 -10.64 16.10
CA GLY A 42 2.97 -10.97 17.43
C GLY A 42 3.58 -12.24 18.01
N PHE A 43 3.68 -13.32 17.23
CA PHE A 43 4.38 -14.53 17.66
C PHE A 43 5.85 -14.26 17.92
N THR A 44 6.53 -13.52 17.05
CA THR A 44 7.95 -13.20 17.26
C THR A 44 8.18 -12.44 18.57
N SER A 45 7.32 -11.50 18.94
CA SER A 45 7.41 -10.79 20.23
C SER A 45 7.16 -11.70 21.42
N LEU A 46 6.23 -12.67 21.33
CA LEU A 46 6.01 -13.66 22.39
C LEU A 46 7.21 -14.60 22.56
N PHE A 47 7.83 -15.04 21.46
CA PHE A 47 9.08 -15.82 21.53
C PHE A 47 10.19 -15.02 22.20
N MET A 48 10.37 -13.75 21.81
CA MET A 48 11.37 -12.86 22.42
C MET A 48 11.11 -12.62 23.92
N TYR A 49 9.84 -12.52 24.33
CA TYR A 49 9.49 -12.44 25.75
C TYR A 49 9.91 -13.70 26.53
N SER A 50 9.69 -14.89 25.97
CA SER A 50 10.05 -16.16 26.62
C SER A 50 11.57 -16.39 26.67
N SER A 51 12.30 -15.96 25.65
CA SER A 51 13.74 -16.17 25.53
C SER A 51 14.59 -15.10 26.21
N SER A 52 14.01 -13.94 26.55
CA SER A 52 14.73 -12.86 27.22
C SER A 52 14.97 -13.17 28.70
N VAL A 53 16.22 -13.07 29.14
CA VAL A 53 16.63 -13.21 30.55
C VAL A 53 15.89 -12.18 31.43
N ASN A 54 15.69 -10.97 30.89
CA ASN A 54 14.88 -9.94 31.51
C ASN A 54 13.54 -9.85 30.76
N ARG A 55 12.52 -10.51 31.30
CA ARG A 55 11.18 -10.62 30.72
C ARG A 55 10.48 -9.24 30.66
N SER A 56 10.76 -8.48 29.61
CA SER A 56 10.16 -7.17 29.43
C SER A 56 8.67 -7.31 29.13
N LEU A 57 7.83 -6.72 29.98
CA LEU A 57 6.38 -6.63 29.77
C LEU A 57 6.03 -5.98 28.42
N TRP A 58 6.92 -5.16 27.86
CA TRP A 58 6.75 -4.56 26.55
C TRP A 58 6.62 -5.60 25.43
N TYR A 59 7.46 -6.63 25.42
CA TYR A 59 7.39 -7.68 24.39
C TYR A 59 6.11 -8.52 24.50
N LEU A 60 5.65 -8.76 25.74
CA LEU A 60 4.39 -9.46 25.98
C LEU A 60 3.20 -8.65 25.49
N LEU A 61 3.12 -7.36 25.84
CA LEU A 61 2.05 -6.46 25.40
C LEU A 61 2.05 -6.28 23.88
N GLN A 62 3.22 -6.05 23.28
CA GLN A 62 3.36 -5.93 21.83
C GLN A 62 2.94 -7.20 21.11
N GLY A 63 3.31 -8.37 21.64
CA GLY A 63 2.93 -9.67 21.09
C GLY A 63 1.42 -9.88 21.10
N ILE A 64 0.79 -9.69 22.25
CA ILE A 64 -0.66 -9.84 22.43
C ILE A 64 -1.41 -8.87 21.52
N LEU A 65 -1.05 -7.58 21.53
CA LEU A 65 -1.70 -6.56 20.69
C LEU A 65 -1.59 -6.91 19.21
N SER A 66 -0.40 -7.32 18.76
CA SER A 66 -0.19 -7.64 17.34
C SER A 66 -0.98 -8.88 16.91
N ILE A 67 -1.06 -9.92 17.75
CA ILE A 67 -1.92 -11.09 17.47
C ILE A 67 -3.39 -10.68 17.39
N VAL A 68 -3.88 -9.92 18.37
CA VAL A 68 -5.28 -9.48 18.42
C VAL A 68 -5.62 -8.61 17.20
N PHE A 69 -4.80 -7.61 16.88
CA PHE A 69 -5.00 -6.77 15.68
C PHE A 69 -4.91 -7.59 14.40
N GLY A 70 -3.96 -8.52 14.31
CA GLY A 70 -3.83 -9.44 13.19
C GLY A 70 -5.12 -10.24 12.97
N ILE A 71 -5.68 -10.84 14.03
CA ILE A 71 -6.94 -11.61 13.95
C ILE A 71 -8.10 -10.71 13.53
N ILE A 72 -8.24 -9.52 14.11
CA ILE A 72 -9.30 -8.56 13.76
C ILE A 72 -9.22 -8.18 12.28
N LEU A 73 -8.02 -7.88 11.77
CA LEU A 73 -7.83 -7.52 10.37
C LEU A 73 -8.07 -8.70 9.43
N LEU A 74 -7.61 -9.91 9.79
CA LEU A 74 -7.81 -11.12 8.99
C LEU A 74 -9.27 -11.58 8.93
N SER A 75 -10.04 -11.34 9.99
CA SER A 75 -11.47 -11.64 10.06
C SER A 75 -12.36 -10.52 9.51
N SER A 76 -11.79 -9.37 9.17
CA SER A 76 -12.53 -8.23 8.64
C SER A 76 -13.01 -8.47 7.20
N SER A 77 -14.10 -7.80 6.82
CA SER A 77 -14.60 -7.86 5.45
C SER A 77 -13.62 -7.22 4.47
N VAL A 78 -13.59 -7.71 3.23
CA VAL A 78 -12.75 -7.18 2.14
C VAL A 78 -12.92 -5.65 1.98
N MET A 79 -14.15 -5.17 2.11
CA MET A 79 -14.48 -3.74 2.03
C MET A 79 -13.88 -2.94 3.21
N SER A 80 -14.04 -3.45 4.44
CA SER A 80 -13.48 -2.83 5.64
C SER A 80 -11.97 -2.77 5.56
N LEU A 81 -11.32 -3.89 5.21
CA LEU A 81 -9.88 -3.96 5.09
C LEU A 81 -9.32 -3.02 4.02
N SER A 82 -9.97 -2.96 2.86
CA SER A 82 -9.62 -2.01 1.79
C SER A 82 -9.70 -0.57 2.27
N SER A 83 -10.79 -0.22 2.95
CA SER A 83 -10.98 1.13 3.49
C SER A 83 -9.92 1.49 4.53
N ALA A 84 -9.55 0.55 5.41
CA ALA A 84 -8.51 0.75 6.40
C ALA A 84 -7.15 1.01 5.76
N VAL A 85 -6.77 0.21 4.75
CA VAL A 85 -5.54 0.41 3.98
C VAL A 85 -5.51 1.81 3.34
N MET A 86 -6.63 2.22 2.73
CA MET A 86 -6.72 3.54 2.10
C MET A 86 -6.63 4.67 3.11
N THR A 87 -7.27 4.54 4.26
CA THR A 87 -7.19 5.53 5.35
C THR A 87 -5.75 5.66 5.85
N ILE A 88 -5.06 4.55 6.10
CA ILE A 88 -3.65 4.55 6.54
C ILE A 88 -2.76 5.21 5.47
N ALA A 89 -2.93 4.82 4.20
CA ALA A 89 -2.19 5.40 3.09
C ALA A 89 -2.45 6.92 2.96
N ALA A 90 -3.69 7.35 3.17
CA ALA A 90 -4.07 8.75 3.11
C ALA A 90 -3.40 9.58 4.22
N TYR A 91 -3.41 9.08 5.47
CA TYR A 91 -2.66 9.72 6.56
C TYR A 91 -1.17 9.80 6.26
N TRP A 92 -0.57 8.73 5.74
CA TRP A 92 0.84 8.73 5.36
C TRP A 92 1.16 9.77 4.29
N ILE A 93 0.32 9.86 3.26
CA ILE A 93 0.45 10.83 2.16
C ILE A 93 0.30 12.26 2.69
N LEU A 94 -0.64 12.51 3.60
CA LEU A 94 -0.84 13.82 4.22
C LEU A 94 0.36 14.25 5.04
N ILE A 95 0.85 13.38 5.93
CA ILE A 95 2.05 13.66 6.74
C ILE A 95 3.23 13.93 5.82
N SER A 96 3.45 13.07 4.81
CA SER A 96 4.51 13.25 3.81
C SER A 96 4.36 14.57 3.05
N GLY A 97 3.15 14.95 2.66
CA GLY A 97 2.85 16.21 1.97
C GLY A 97 3.13 17.43 2.84
N ILE A 98 2.73 17.41 4.11
CA ILE A 98 3.02 18.48 5.08
C ILE A 98 4.52 18.62 5.31
N LEU A 99 5.24 17.51 5.52
CA LEU A 99 6.70 17.53 5.68
C LEU A 99 7.39 18.08 4.44
N ARG A 100 6.94 17.70 3.23
CA ARG A 100 7.44 18.27 1.97
C ARG A 100 7.11 19.75 1.82
N LEU A 101 5.96 20.19 2.30
CA LEU A 101 5.58 21.61 2.29
C LEU A 101 6.56 22.43 3.14
N ILE A 102 6.80 21.97 4.38
CA ILE A 102 7.74 22.59 5.31
C ILE A 102 9.16 22.59 4.74
N GLY A 103 9.61 21.46 4.17
CA GLY A 103 10.90 21.34 3.49
C GLY A 103 11.02 22.26 2.27
N GLY A 104 9.98 22.36 1.46
CA GLY A 104 9.94 23.20 0.27
C GLY A 104 10.07 24.68 0.58
N PHE A 105 9.44 25.15 1.67
CA PHE A 105 9.61 26.53 2.11
C PHE A 105 11.04 26.81 2.58
N GLN A 106 11.69 25.86 3.25
CA GLN A 106 13.09 25.99 3.64
C GLN A 106 14.01 26.02 2.40
N MET A 107 13.79 25.14 1.42
CA MET A 107 14.54 25.13 0.16
C MET A 107 14.38 26.44 -0.63
N LYS A 108 13.16 27.02 -0.63
CA LYS A 108 12.89 28.31 -1.27
C LYS A 108 13.66 29.44 -0.60
N LYS A 109 13.71 29.45 0.75
CA LYS A 109 14.51 30.43 1.52
C LYS A 109 16.01 30.28 1.27
N ALA A 110 16.49 29.05 1.02
CA ALA A 110 17.88 28.76 0.70
C ALA A 110 18.26 29.00 -0.77
N GLY A 111 17.34 29.49 -1.61
CA GLY A 111 17.63 29.86 -3.00
C GLY A 111 17.70 28.72 -4.01
N PHE A 112 17.23 27.51 -3.66
CA PHE A 112 17.21 26.39 -4.61
C PHE A 112 16.16 26.58 -5.72
N PHE A 113 16.57 26.40 -6.98
CA PHE A 113 15.70 26.54 -8.15
C PHE A 113 14.54 25.52 -8.19
N ASP A 114 14.77 24.28 -7.73
CA ASP A 114 13.76 23.23 -7.71
C ASP A 114 12.74 23.35 -6.56
N ALA A 115 12.88 24.36 -5.68
CA ALA A 115 11.98 24.54 -4.54
C ALA A 115 10.51 24.71 -4.98
N ASN A 116 10.25 25.31 -6.13
CA ASN A 116 8.89 25.49 -6.64
C ASN A 116 8.24 24.15 -7.07
N ARG A 117 9.02 23.25 -7.70
CA ARG A 117 8.56 21.89 -8.05
C ARG A 117 8.29 21.06 -6.80
N PHE A 118 9.15 21.20 -5.80
CA PHE A 118 8.98 20.51 -4.52
C PHE A 118 7.72 20.98 -3.80
N LEU A 119 7.47 22.29 -3.75
CA LEU A 119 6.24 22.87 -3.19
C LEU A 119 4.99 22.44 -3.95
N SER A 120 5.00 22.42 -5.29
CA SER A 120 3.85 21.92 -6.06
C SER A 120 3.57 20.45 -5.78
N SER A 121 4.61 19.62 -5.64
CA SER A 121 4.45 18.21 -5.28
C SER A 121 3.86 18.03 -3.88
N ALA A 122 4.18 18.93 -2.95
CA ALA A 122 3.64 18.92 -1.59
C ALA A 122 2.14 19.25 -1.58
N VAL A 123 1.72 20.29 -2.32
CA VAL A 123 0.31 20.66 -2.45
C VAL A 123 -0.49 19.53 -3.10
N LEU A 124 0.03 18.94 -4.19
CA LEU A 124 -0.60 17.79 -4.84
C LEU A 124 -0.74 16.61 -3.89
N ALA A 125 0.31 16.28 -3.12
CA ALA A 125 0.25 15.21 -2.14
C ALA A 125 -0.79 15.47 -1.06
N ILE A 126 -0.90 16.71 -0.54
CA ILE A 126 -1.90 17.07 0.46
C ILE A 126 -3.31 16.93 -0.12
N LEU A 127 -3.57 17.44 -1.33
CA LEU A 127 -4.86 17.33 -2.00
C LEU A 127 -5.24 15.86 -2.25
N LEU A 128 -4.28 15.05 -2.70
CA LEU A 128 -4.47 13.60 -2.86
C LEU A 128 -4.79 12.94 -1.53
N GLY A 129 -4.02 13.21 -0.47
CA GLY A 129 -4.25 12.65 0.85
C GLY A 129 -5.63 13.01 1.41
N LEU A 130 -6.07 14.25 1.23
CA LEU A 130 -7.41 14.69 1.61
C LEU A 130 -8.48 13.95 0.80
N PHE A 131 -8.33 13.88 -0.53
CA PHE A 131 -9.24 13.14 -1.40
C PHE A 131 -9.38 11.67 -0.99
N LEU A 132 -8.27 11.03 -0.61
CA LEU A 132 -8.25 9.65 -0.12
C LEU A 132 -8.96 9.48 1.23
N LEU A 133 -8.86 10.48 2.13
CA LEU A 133 -9.53 10.44 3.44
C LEU A 133 -11.02 10.75 3.38
N PHE A 134 -11.47 11.61 2.47
CA PHE A 134 -12.88 12.02 2.43
C PHE A 134 -13.82 10.85 2.12
N ASN A 135 -13.41 9.93 1.25
CA ASN A 135 -14.18 8.73 0.92
C ASN A 135 -13.28 7.51 0.70
N PRO A 136 -12.73 6.89 1.76
CA PRO A 136 -11.74 5.82 1.65
C PRO A 136 -12.23 4.63 0.83
N THR A 137 -13.54 4.37 0.84
CA THR A 137 -14.19 3.34 0.03
C THR A 137 -14.14 3.65 -1.46
N LEU A 138 -14.46 4.88 -1.88
CA LEU A 138 -14.36 5.30 -3.29
C LEU A 138 -12.89 5.33 -3.74
N SER A 139 -12.01 5.76 -2.85
CA SER A 139 -10.57 5.75 -3.08
C SER A 139 -10.03 4.34 -3.27
N ALA A 140 -10.51 3.36 -2.52
CA ALA A 140 -10.17 1.95 -2.73
C ALA A 140 -10.62 1.46 -4.10
N ILE A 141 -11.84 1.82 -4.54
CA ILE A 141 -12.32 1.48 -5.89
C ILE A 141 -11.39 2.07 -6.95
N PHE A 142 -11.05 3.35 -6.82
CA PHE A 142 -10.20 4.05 -7.77
C PHE A 142 -8.80 3.42 -7.86
N VAL A 143 -8.16 3.19 -6.71
CA VAL A 143 -6.82 2.59 -6.65
C VAL A 143 -6.84 1.14 -7.13
N GLY A 144 -7.84 0.35 -6.75
CA GLY A 144 -7.99 -1.03 -7.21
C GLY A 144 -8.15 -1.12 -8.73
N ARG A 145 -8.99 -0.26 -9.33
CA ARG A 145 -9.14 -0.21 -10.79
C ARG A 145 -7.87 0.25 -11.49
N LEU A 146 -7.19 1.27 -10.95
CA LEU A 146 -5.94 1.76 -11.51
C LEU A 146 -4.85 0.67 -11.46
N ALA A 147 -4.74 -0.06 -10.36
CA ALA A 147 -3.83 -1.20 -10.25
C ALA A 147 -4.16 -2.31 -11.26
N GLY A 148 -5.44 -2.66 -11.43
CA GLY A 148 -5.89 -3.61 -12.45
C GLY A 148 -5.53 -3.16 -13.88
N LEU A 149 -5.76 -1.88 -14.21
CA LEU A 149 -5.40 -1.28 -15.51
C LEU A 149 -3.89 -1.33 -15.76
N LEU A 150 -3.08 -0.98 -14.76
CA LEU A 150 -1.62 -1.05 -14.87
C LEU A 150 -1.16 -2.48 -15.12
N LEU A 151 -1.75 -3.46 -14.43
CA LEU A 151 -1.39 -4.87 -14.62
C LEU A 151 -1.80 -5.39 -15.99
N MET A 152 -2.97 -4.98 -16.51
CA MET A 152 -3.37 -5.26 -17.88
C MET A 152 -2.40 -4.64 -18.90
N ALA A 153 -1.97 -3.39 -18.69
CA ALA A 153 -0.99 -2.73 -19.55
C ALA A 153 0.36 -3.47 -19.55
N VAL A 154 0.80 -3.96 -18.39
CA VAL A 154 1.99 -4.82 -18.26
C VAL A 154 1.79 -6.13 -19.02
N GLY A 155 0.62 -6.77 -18.91
CA GLY A 155 0.29 -7.99 -19.64
C GLY A 155 0.35 -7.81 -21.16
N VAL A 156 -0.29 -6.76 -21.69
CA VAL A 156 -0.24 -6.40 -23.12
C VAL A 156 1.20 -6.14 -23.58
N SER A 157 1.97 -5.41 -22.78
CA SER A 157 3.38 -5.10 -23.09
C SER A 157 4.22 -6.38 -23.15
N GLY A 158 4.03 -7.32 -22.22
CA GLY A 158 4.72 -8.61 -22.21
C GLY A 158 4.38 -9.48 -23.42
N ILE A 159 3.10 -9.51 -23.83
CA ILE A 159 2.67 -10.21 -25.04
C ILE A 159 3.33 -9.59 -26.27
N SER A 160 3.29 -8.26 -26.43
CA SER A 160 3.90 -7.57 -27.56
C SER A 160 5.41 -7.79 -27.65
N PHE A 161 6.10 -7.73 -26.51
CA PHE A 161 7.55 -7.99 -26.45
C PHE A 161 7.89 -9.42 -26.90
N SER A 162 7.04 -10.39 -26.60
CA SER A 162 7.29 -11.79 -26.95
C SER A 162 7.20 -12.08 -28.44
N PHE A 163 6.40 -11.32 -29.18
CA PHE A 163 6.33 -11.39 -30.64
C PHE A 163 7.54 -10.70 -31.31
N LYS A 164 8.25 -9.83 -30.58
CA LYS A 164 9.45 -9.14 -31.08
C LYS A 164 10.74 -9.93 -30.85
N LEU A 165 10.79 -10.84 -29.86
CA LEU A 165 11.89 -11.79 -29.72
C LEU A 165 11.84 -12.82 -30.85
#